data_AF-A0A932EBT1-F1
#
_entry.id   AF-A0A932EBT1-F1
#
_cell.length_a   1.000
_cell.length_b   1.000
_cell.length_c   1.000
_cell.angle_alpha   90.00
_cell.angle_beta   90.00
_cell.angle_gamma   90.00
#
_symmetry.space_group_name_H-M   'P 1'
#
loop_
_entity.id
_entity.type
_entity.pdbx_description
1 polymer ?
#
loop_
_entity_poly.entity_id
_entity_poly.type
_entity_poly.pdbx_seq_one_letter_code
_entity_poly.pdbx_strand_id
1 'polypeptide(L)'
;MIKQPALQKHMRLSKVKVNPHLKKELFQTLHKTLADLKNPQDIKDFLEAFLSGTEHETLAKRVAVSYWLDKGRSYTNIQNNLKVSSATITNVQKAYSRQKGVKLALSHIKAEEWANVWAEKIKKLVR
;
A
#
# COMPACT_ATOMS: atom_id res chain seq x y z
N MET A 1 16.47 5.62 -32.20
CA MET A 1 15.33 6.43 -31.72
C MET A 1 15.15 6.17 -30.23
N ILE A 2 15.76 7.00 -29.39
CA ILE A 2 15.69 6.85 -27.92
C ILE A 2 14.29 7.32 -27.51
N LYS A 3 13.41 6.40 -27.13
CA LYS A 3 12.10 6.75 -26.56
C LYS A 3 12.36 7.60 -25.32
N GLN A 4 12.01 8.88 -25.38
CA GLN A 4 11.94 9.74 -24.20
C GLN A 4 11.01 9.06 -23.19
N PRO A 5 11.42 8.85 -21.92
CA PRO A 5 10.50 8.33 -20.93
C PRO A 5 9.40 9.35 -20.71
N ALA A 6 8.15 8.90 -20.75
CA ALA A 6 6.99 9.74 -20.45
C ALA A 6 7.22 10.46 -19.12
N LEU A 7 7.10 11.79 -19.13
CA LEU A 7 7.23 12.66 -17.96
C LEU A 7 6.31 12.14 -16.84
N GLN A 8 6.91 11.56 -15.80
CA GLN A 8 6.17 11.08 -14.64
C GLN A 8 5.53 12.28 -13.92
N LYS A 9 4.21 12.41 -14.05
CA LYS A 9 3.43 13.52 -13.49
C LYS A 9 3.11 13.23 -12.03
N HIS A 10 4.04 13.54 -11.13
CA HIS A 10 3.81 13.54 -9.68
C HIS A 10 3.15 14.84 -9.24
N MET A 11 2.28 14.79 -8.23
CA MET A 11 1.64 16.00 -7.71
C MET A 11 2.69 16.97 -7.17
N ARG A 12 2.75 18.18 -7.74
CA ARG A 12 3.62 19.27 -7.28
C ARG A 12 2.89 20.07 -6.21
N LEU A 13 3.37 20.03 -4.98
CA LEU A 13 2.84 20.85 -3.90
C LEU A 13 3.39 22.28 -3.99
N SER A 14 2.54 23.26 -3.67
CA SER A 14 2.96 24.65 -3.52
C SER A 14 3.89 24.83 -2.32
N LYS A 15 4.77 25.84 -2.38
CA LYS A 15 5.58 26.27 -1.23
C LYS A 15 4.73 26.91 -0.13
N VAL A 16 3.58 27.49 -0.50
CA VAL A 16 2.64 28.08 0.45
C VAL A 16 1.91 26.96 1.19
N LYS A 17 1.99 26.99 2.52
CA LYS A 17 1.37 25.97 3.36
C LYS A 17 -0.14 26.20 3.45
N VAL A 18 -0.89 25.11 3.38
CA VAL A 18 -2.33 25.11 3.67
C VAL A 18 -2.55 25.49 5.14
N ASN A 19 -3.60 26.25 5.43
CA ASN A 19 -4.02 26.57 6.79
C ASN A 19 -4.16 25.27 7.61
N PRO A 20 -3.62 25.19 8.86
CA PRO A 20 -3.69 23.99 9.68
C PRO A 20 -5.10 23.42 9.91
N HIS A 21 -6.11 24.27 10.10
CA HIS A 21 -7.50 23.85 10.27
C HIS A 21 -8.03 23.22 9.00
N LEU A 22 -7.86 23.89 7.85
CA LEU A 22 -8.26 23.35 6.56
C LEU A 22 -7.55 22.01 6.26
N LYS A 23 -6.25 21.91 6.57
CA LYS A 23 -5.49 20.67 6.41
C LYS A 23 -6.07 19.51 7.22
N LYS A 24 -6.53 19.78 8.45
CA LYS A 24 -7.18 18.78 9.29
C LYS A 24 -8.49 18.29 8.65
N GLU A 25 -9.34 19.20 8.18
CA GLU A 25 -10.60 18.87 7.51
C GLU A 25 -10.38 18.06 6.21
N LEU A 26 -9.35 18.42 5.42
CA LEU A 26 -8.99 17.67 4.21
C LEU A 26 -8.63 16.20 4.54
N PHE A 27 -7.83 15.98 5.58
CA PHE A 27 -7.46 14.62 5.99
C PHE A 27 -8.62 13.86 6.61
N GLN A 28 -9.47 14.52 7.40
CA GLN A 28 -10.67 13.89 7.96
C GLN A 28 -11.63 13.45 6.84
N THR A 29 -11.83 14.29 5.85
CA THR A 29 -12.66 13.97 4.68
C THR A 29 -12.10 12.76 3.95
N LEU A 30 -10.80 12.75 3.62
CA LEU A 30 -10.14 11.61 2.98
C LEU A 30 -10.31 10.30 3.78
N HIS A 31 -10.06 10.34 5.09
CA HIS A 31 -10.17 9.15 5.93
C HIS A 31 -11.61 8.62 6.01
N LYS A 32 -12.60 9.52 6.12
CA LYS A 32 -14.01 9.15 6.14
C LYS A 32 -14.43 8.52 4.82
N THR A 33 -14.07 9.15 3.69
CA THR A 33 -14.35 8.59 2.36
C THR A 33 -13.78 7.17 2.24
N LEU A 34 -12.52 6.94 2.62
CA LEU A 34 -11.92 5.61 2.57
C LEU A 34 -12.63 4.59 3.48
N ALA A 35 -13.13 5.01 4.64
CA ALA A 35 -13.86 4.14 5.56
C ALA A 35 -15.26 3.77 5.04
N ASP A 36 -15.87 4.64 4.23
CA ASP A 36 -17.20 4.44 3.66
C ASP A 36 -17.18 3.51 2.42
N LEU A 37 -16.01 3.28 1.81
CA LEU A 37 -15.83 2.34 0.68
C LEU A 37 -15.79 0.90 1.19
N LYS A 38 -16.76 0.08 0.78
CA LYS A 38 -17.02 -1.24 1.39
C LYS A 38 -16.48 -2.43 0.63
N ASN A 39 -16.11 -2.26 -0.65
CA ASN A 39 -15.70 -3.37 -1.48
C ASN A 39 -14.37 -3.10 -2.21
N PRO A 40 -13.62 -4.15 -2.59
CA PRO A 40 -12.31 -4.00 -3.23
C PRO A 40 -12.35 -3.25 -4.58
N GLN A 41 -13.44 -3.35 -5.32
CA GLN A 41 -13.58 -2.71 -6.63
C GLN A 41 -13.72 -1.18 -6.46
N ASP A 42 -14.55 -0.71 -5.53
CA ASP A 42 -14.68 0.73 -5.24
C ASP A 42 -13.35 1.33 -4.76
N ILE A 43 -12.61 0.59 -3.92
CA ILE A 43 -11.28 1.01 -3.45
C ILE A 43 -10.30 1.10 -4.63
N LYS A 44 -10.32 0.12 -5.54
CA LYS A 44 -9.49 0.15 -6.74
C LYS A 44 -9.79 1.38 -7.60
N ASP A 45 -11.07 1.62 -7.89
CA ASP A 45 -11.49 2.75 -8.73
C ASP A 45 -11.14 4.09 -8.07
N PHE A 46 -11.27 4.19 -6.74
CA PHE A 46 -10.80 5.35 -5.98
C PHE A 46 -9.28 5.54 -6.13
N LEU A 47 -8.47 4.51 -5.89
CA LEU A 47 -7.01 4.65 -5.96
C LEU A 47 -6.54 4.99 -7.37
N GLU A 48 -7.13 4.41 -8.41
CA GLU A 48 -6.80 4.69 -9.81
C GLU A 48 -7.25 6.09 -10.27
N ALA A 49 -8.32 6.63 -9.69
CA ALA A 49 -8.79 7.98 -9.98
C ALA A 49 -7.93 9.08 -9.32
N PHE A 50 -7.45 8.84 -8.09
CA PHE A 50 -6.78 9.87 -7.28
C PHE A 50 -5.26 9.76 -7.24
N LEU A 51 -4.69 8.58 -7.50
CA LEU A 51 -3.24 8.40 -7.56
C LEU A 51 -2.77 8.29 -9.00
N SER A 52 -1.60 8.85 -9.29
CA SER A 52 -0.88 8.49 -10.52
C SER A 52 -0.53 7.00 -10.49
N GLY A 53 -0.34 6.39 -11.66
CA GLY A 53 0.07 4.98 -11.75
C GLY A 53 1.33 4.68 -10.93
N THR A 54 2.29 5.61 -10.88
CA THR A 54 3.52 5.45 -10.07
C THR A 54 3.26 5.55 -8.57
N GLU A 55 2.37 6.45 -8.12
CA GLU A 55 1.98 6.55 -6.71
C GLU A 55 1.22 5.30 -6.25
N HIS A 56 0.29 4.81 -7.08
CA HIS A 56 -0.45 3.57 -6.83
C HIS A 56 0.51 2.38 -6.73
N GLU A 57 1.40 2.18 -7.71
CA GLU A 57 2.38 1.11 -7.70
C GLU A 57 3.33 1.20 -6.48
N THR A 58 3.75 2.42 -6.13
CA THR A 58 4.60 2.66 -4.95
C THR A 58 3.90 2.26 -3.66
N LEU A 59 2.62 2.62 -3.51
CA LEU A 59 1.82 2.24 -2.34
C LEU A 59 1.68 0.72 -2.25
N ALA A 60 1.29 0.06 -3.35
CA ALA A 60 1.16 -1.39 -3.43
C ALA A 60 2.48 -2.11 -3.06
N LYS A 61 3.61 -1.64 -3.60
CA LYS A 61 4.94 -2.20 -3.26
C LYS A 61 5.28 -2.03 -1.78
N ARG A 62 4.96 -0.90 -1.14
CA ARG A 62 5.21 -0.71 0.31
C ARG A 62 4.39 -1.66 1.17
N VAL A 63 3.14 -1.93 0.79
CA VAL A 63 2.31 -2.95 1.45
C VAL A 63 2.95 -4.33 1.29
N ALA A 64 3.34 -4.71 0.07
CA ALA A 64 3.99 -5.99 -0.22
C ALA A 64 5.33 -6.16 0.52
N VAL A 65 6.17 -5.12 0.58
CA VAL A 65 7.42 -5.12 1.37
C VAL A 65 7.13 -5.38 2.84
N SER A 66 6.13 -4.71 3.42
CA SER A 66 5.75 -4.92 4.83
C SER A 66 5.38 -6.38 5.09
N TYR A 67 4.60 -6.96 4.18
CA TYR A 67 4.16 -8.36 4.27
C TYR A 67 5.33 -9.35 4.09
N TRP A 68 6.24 -9.09 3.15
CA TRP A 68 7.39 -9.97 2.89
C TRP A 68 8.43 -9.92 4.00
N LEU A 69 8.64 -8.75 4.61
CA LEU A 69 9.45 -8.60 5.81
C LEU A 69 8.86 -9.40 6.98
N ASP A 70 7.54 -9.32 7.17
CA ASP A 70 6.86 -10.10 8.20
C ASP A 70 6.95 -11.62 7.98
N LYS A 71 6.97 -12.07 6.72
CA LYS A 71 7.25 -13.47 6.33
C LYS A 71 8.73 -13.86 6.40
N GLY A 72 9.61 -12.98 6.89
CA GLY A 72 11.04 -13.28 7.06
C GLY A 72 11.86 -13.33 5.77
N ARG A 73 11.37 -12.75 4.66
CA ARG A 73 12.15 -12.70 3.41
C ARG A 73 13.35 -11.78 3.53
N SER A 74 14.47 -12.16 2.92
CA SER A 74 15.69 -11.35 2.93
C SER A 74 15.53 -10.06 2.13
N TYR A 75 16.31 -9.04 2.49
CA TYR A 75 16.34 -7.76 1.77
C TYR A 75 16.63 -7.97 0.27
N THR A 76 17.63 -8.78 -0.07
CA THR A 76 17.98 -9.08 -1.46
C THR A 76 16.82 -9.72 -2.22
N ASN A 77 16.09 -10.65 -1.59
CA ASN A 77 14.90 -11.25 -2.21
C ASN A 77 13.82 -10.19 -2.49
N ILE A 78 13.54 -9.32 -1.52
CA ILE A 78 12.54 -8.26 -1.64
C ILE A 78 12.94 -7.27 -2.73
N GLN A 79 14.19 -6.81 -2.76
CA GLN A 79 14.67 -5.86 -3.78
C GLN A 79 14.55 -6.42 -5.19
N ASN A 80 15.00 -7.66 -5.39
CA ASN A 80 15.07 -8.26 -6.72
C ASN A 80 13.69 -8.54 -7.32
N ASN A 81 12.71 -8.91 -6.48
CA ASN A 81 11.36 -9.23 -6.93
C ASN A 81 10.45 -8.00 -6.99
N LEU A 82 10.45 -7.15 -5.94
CA LEU A 82 9.57 -5.99 -5.87
C LEU A 82 10.16 -4.74 -6.55
N LYS A 83 11.42 -4.81 -7.02
CA LYS A 83 12.13 -3.70 -7.68
C LYS A 83 12.12 -2.42 -6.84
N VAL A 84 12.42 -2.58 -5.55
CA VAL A 84 12.55 -1.48 -4.58
C VAL A 84 13.99 -1.34 -4.11
N SER A 85 14.38 -0.13 -3.70
CA SER A 85 15.70 0.12 -3.14
C SER A 85 15.80 -0.36 -1.67
N SER A 86 17.03 -0.66 -1.20
CA SER A 86 17.27 -1.02 0.20
C SER A 86 16.79 0.07 1.16
N ALA A 87 16.97 1.35 0.80
CA ALA A 87 16.46 2.49 1.57
C ALA A 87 14.94 2.46 1.75
N THR A 88 14.20 2.04 0.71
CA THR A 88 12.74 1.87 0.78
C THR A 88 12.38 0.77 1.77
N ILE A 89 13.06 -0.38 1.71
CA ILE A 89 12.81 -1.51 2.63
C ILE A 89 13.07 -1.08 4.07
N THR A 90 14.19 -0.41 4.34
CA THR A 90 14.53 0.11 5.66
C THR A 90 13.46 1.08 6.18
N ASN A 91 12.95 1.98 5.33
CA ASN A 91 11.90 2.92 5.73
C ASN A 91 10.58 2.20 6.05
N VAL A 92 10.22 1.19 5.25
CA VAL A 92 9.03 0.35 5.51
C VAL A 92 9.20 -0.47 6.79
N GLN A 93 10.37 -1.05 7.04
CA GLN A 93 10.65 -1.79 8.28
C GLN A 93 10.52 -0.88 9.51
N LYS A 94 11.06 0.35 9.46
CA LYS A 94 10.89 1.35 10.52
C LYS A 94 9.41 1.69 10.73
N ALA A 95 8.64 1.84 9.65
CA ALA A 95 7.21 2.10 9.72
C ALA A 95 6.46 0.91 10.35
N TYR A 96 6.77 -0.32 9.97
CA TYR A 96 6.20 -1.52 10.58
C TYR A 96 6.37 -1.57 12.10
N SER A 97 7.57 -1.26 12.59
CA SER A 97 7.84 -1.26 14.04
C SER A 97 7.08 -0.15 14.79
N ARG A 98 6.93 1.03 14.17
CA ARG A 98 6.49 2.27 14.86
C ARG A 98 5.02 2.65 14.61
N GLN A 99 4.45 2.28 13.47
CA GLN A 99 3.16 2.79 13.00
C GLN A 99 2.07 1.73 13.13
N LYS A 100 1.04 2.03 13.92
CA LYS A 100 -0.12 1.16 14.13
C LYS A 100 -0.83 0.78 12.82
N GLY A 101 -0.89 1.71 11.85
CA GLY A 101 -1.54 1.49 10.57
C GLY A 101 -0.92 0.35 9.75
N VAL A 102 0.41 0.21 9.75
CA VAL A 102 1.08 -0.89 9.04
C VAL A 102 0.77 -2.23 9.69
N LYS A 103 0.78 -2.28 11.03
CA LYS A 103 0.42 -3.51 11.78
C LYS A 103 -1.04 -3.91 11.53
N LEU A 104 -1.95 -2.94 11.50
CA LEU A 104 -3.37 -3.17 11.22
C LEU A 104 -3.55 -3.73 9.81
N ALA A 105 -2.98 -3.10 8.78
CA ALA A 105 -3.06 -3.59 7.41
C ALA A 105 -2.54 -5.03 7.28
N LEU A 106 -1.42 -5.34 7.92
CA LEU A 106 -0.87 -6.70 7.93
C LEU A 106 -1.77 -7.71 8.63
N SER A 107 -2.45 -7.31 9.72
CA SER A 107 -3.39 -8.21 10.40
C SER A 107 -4.57 -8.60 9.49
N HIS A 108 -5.09 -7.66 8.70
CA HIS A 108 -6.14 -7.94 7.72
C HIS A 108 -5.64 -8.85 6.60
N ILE A 109 -4.46 -8.56 6.02
CA ILE A 109 -3.87 -9.40 4.96
C ILE A 109 -3.67 -10.85 5.45
N LYS A 110 -3.16 -11.02 6.68
CA LYS A 110 -2.99 -12.36 7.26
C LYS A 110 -4.32 -13.05 7.50
N ALA A 111 -5.33 -12.34 8.02
CA ALA A 111 -6.65 -12.92 8.24
C ALA A 111 -7.26 -13.45 6.93
N GLU A 112 -7.16 -12.67 5.84
CA GLU A 112 -7.62 -13.10 4.51
C GLU A 112 -6.80 -14.29 3.96
N GLU A 113 -5.48 -14.26 4.08
CA GLU A 113 -4.62 -15.38 3.68
C GLU A 113 -5.01 -16.68 4.41
N TRP A 114 -5.21 -16.59 5.72
CA TRP A 114 -5.62 -17.73 6.54
C TRP A 114 -7.03 -18.22 6.17
N ALA A 115 -7.98 -17.31 5.94
CA ALA A 115 -9.32 -17.66 5.47
C ALA A 115 -9.27 -18.40 4.14
N ASN A 116 -8.46 -17.93 3.19
CA ASN A 116 -8.27 -18.58 1.89
C ASN A 116 -7.62 -19.97 2.02
N VAL A 117 -6.57 -20.10 2.83
CA VAL A 117 -5.93 -21.40 3.10
C VAL A 117 -6.91 -22.38 3.73
N TRP A 118 -7.74 -21.92 4.68
CA TRP A 118 -8.76 -22.75 5.32
C TRP A 118 -9.88 -23.16 4.35
N ALA A 119 -10.36 -22.24 3.51
CA ALA A 119 -11.35 -22.56 2.49
C ALA A 119 -10.85 -23.65 1.54
N GLU A 120 -9.59 -23.58 1.11
CA GLU A 120 -8.97 -24.61 0.27
C GLU A 120 -8.79 -25.95 0.99
N LYS A 121 -8.49 -25.94 2.30
CA LYS A 121 -8.43 -27.19 3.09
C LYS A 121 -9.80 -27.84 3.25
N ILE A 122 -10.86 -27.07 3.54
CA ILE A 122 -12.23 -27.58 3.66
C ILE A 122 -12.70 -28.18 2.34
N LYS A 123 -12.48 -27.50 1.21
CA LYS A 123 -12.79 -28.04 -0.13
C LYS A 123 -12.14 -29.39 -0.42
N LYS A 124 -10.93 -29.63 0.10
CA LYS A 124 -10.22 -30.92 -0.05
C LYS A 124 -10.76 -32.03 0.85
N LEU A 125 -11.36 -31.68 2.00
CA LEU A 125 -11.90 -32.64 2.97
C LEU A 125 -13.35 -33.06 2.66
N VAL A 126 -14.09 -32.20 1.95
CA VAL A 126 -15.50 -32.44 1.55
C VAL A 126 -15.59 -33.04 0.14
N ARG A 127 -14.45 -33.41 -0.46
CA ARG A 127 -14.36 -34.05 -1.77
C ARG A 127 -14.10 -35.54 -1.65
#